data_AF-A0A8J2NL04-F1
#
_entry.id   AF-A0A8J2NL04-F1
#
_cell.length_a   1.000
_cell.length_b   1.000
_cell.length_c   1.000
_cell.angle_alpha   90.00
_cell.angle_beta   90.00
_cell.angle_gamma   90.00
#
_symmetry.space_group_name_H-M   'P 1'
#
loop_
_entity.id
_entity.type
_entity.pdbx_description
1 polymer ?
#
loop_
_entity_poly.entity_id
_entity_poly.type
_entity_poly.pdbx_seq_one_letter_code
_entity_poly.pdbx_strand_id
1 'polypeptide(L)'
;MIVSIVVSKLDEESRLRFHQSLPDKNMPPLKTLEDFLAKKIIDLTSTKPQEPSNSQAKPKQYVNKRDKPDDRPLSCYICKASNYTFKCPKLISAKDPEKKKLIEASKL
;
A
#
# COMPACT_ATOMS: atom_id res chain seq x y z
N MET A 1 17.78 -15.79 -20.87
CA MET A 1 16.45 -15.17 -20.91
C MET A 1 15.73 -15.17 -19.57
N ILE A 2 15.76 -16.24 -18.77
CA ILE A 2 15.02 -16.34 -17.49
C ILE A 2 15.37 -15.22 -16.50
N VAL A 3 16.66 -14.90 -16.33
CA VAL A 3 17.12 -13.84 -15.41
C VAL A 3 16.45 -12.49 -15.71
N SER A 4 16.37 -12.09 -16.98
CA SER A 4 15.75 -10.83 -17.40
C SER A 4 14.25 -10.80 -17.12
N ILE A 5 13.56 -11.94 -17.24
CA ILE A 5 12.13 -12.06 -16.93
C ILE A 5 11.91 -11.85 -15.43
N VAL A 6 12.70 -12.50 -14.58
CA VAL A 6 12.58 -12.36 -13.12
C VAL A 6 12.90 -10.93 -12.69
N VAL A 7 13.99 -10.35 -13.20
CA VAL A 7 14.38 -8.96 -12.90
C VAL A 7 13.32 -7.96 -13.35
N SER A 8 12.59 -8.22 -14.45
CA SER A 8 11.49 -7.36 -14.91
C SER A 8 10.28 -7.33 -13.97
N LYS A 9 10.13 -8.33 -13.10
CA LYS A 9 9.05 -8.41 -12.10
C LYS A 9 9.43 -7.79 -10.74
N LEU A 10 10.70 -7.43 -10.56
CA LEU A 10 11.16 -6.72 -9.37
C LEU A 10 10.69 -5.26 -9.41
N ASP A 11 10.51 -4.68 -8.22
CA ASP A 11 10.33 -3.25 -8.06
C ASP A 11 11.51 -2.46 -8.64
N GLU A 12 11.26 -1.21 -9.02
CA GLU A 12 12.24 -0.38 -9.73
C GLU A 12 13.54 -0.20 -8.93
N GLU A 13 13.44 -0.02 -7.62
CA GLU A 13 14.57 0.10 -6.72
C GLU A 13 15.43 -1.18 -6.71
N SER A 14 14.79 -2.34 -6.57
CA SER A 14 15.48 -3.63 -6.54
C SER A 14 16.11 -3.99 -7.87
N ARG A 15 15.48 -3.61 -8.97
CA ARG A 15 16.08 -3.75 -10.31
C ARG A 15 17.34 -2.91 -10.44
N LEU A 16 17.31 -1.64 -10.00
CA LEU A 16 18.49 -0.77 -9.99
C LEU A 16 19.62 -1.34 -9.13
N ARG A 17 19.31 -1.80 -7.91
CA ARG A 17 20.28 -2.44 -7.01
C ARG A 17 20.89 -3.70 -7.63
N PHE A 18 20.07 -4.53 -8.29
CA PHE A 18 20.56 -5.70 -8.99
C PHE A 18 21.55 -5.30 -10.09
N HIS A 19 21.21 -4.33 -10.94
CA HIS A 19 22.12 -3.85 -11.99
C HIS A 19 23.41 -3.20 -11.47
N GLN A 20 23.35 -2.49 -10.34
CA GLN A 20 24.53 -1.93 -9.67
C GLN A 20 25.44 -3.00 -9.07
N SER A 21 24.89 -4.15 -8.70
CA SER A 21 25.64 -5.26 -8.11
C SER A 21 26.40 -6.12 -9.13
N LEU A 22 26.21 -5.87 -10.43
CA LEU A 22 26.83 -6.68 -11.49
C LEU A 22 28.23 -6.18 -11.83
N PRO A 23 29.26 -7.04 -11.78
CA PRO A 23 30.58 -6.70 -12.29
C PRO A 23 30.55 -6.73 -13.82
N ASP A 24 30.46 -5.54 -14.40
CA ASP A 24 30.50 -5.25 -15.84
C ASP A 24 29.39 -5.85 -16.72
N LYS A 25 29.29 -5.35 -17.96
CA LYS A 25 28.22 -5.57 -18.96
C LYS A 25 27.98 -7.02 -19.40
N ASN A 26 28.49 -8.02 -18.69
CA ASN A 26 28.20 -9.42 -18.95
C ASN A 26 26.91 -9.87 -18.28
N MET A 27 26.19 -10.75 -18.97
CA MET A 27 24.96 -11.32 -18.47
C MET A 27 25.25 -12.08 -17.15
N PRO A 28 24.59 -11.73 -16.03
CA PRO A 28 24.85 -12.39 -14.77
C PRO A 28 24.51 -13.87 -14.82
N PRO A 29 25.32 -14.74 -14.19
CA PRO A 29 24.95 -16.13 -14.02
C PRO A 29 23.71 -16.23 -13.12
N LEU A 30 22.91 -17.28 -13.32
CA LEU A 30 21.67 -17.51 -12.56
C LEU A 30 21.90 -17.49 -11.05
N LYS A 31 23.05 -18.02 -10.61
CA LYS A 31 23.46 -18.06 -9.20
C LYS A 31 23.51 -16.68 -8.55
N THR A 32 23.93 -15.64 -9.28
CA THR A 32 23.96 -14.27 -8.78
C THR A 32 22.55 -13.73 -8.51
N LEU A 33 21.56 -14.11 -9.33
CA LEU A 33 20.17 -13.76 -9.09
C LEU A 33 19.60 -14.50 -7.88
N GLU A 34 19.91 -15.78 -7.73
CA GLU A 34 19.50 -16.58 -6.57
C GLU A 34 20.05 -16.00 -5.27
N ASP A 35 21.34 -15.68 -5.23
CA ASP A 35 22.00 -15.07 -4.07
C ASP A 35 21.39 -13.69 -3.74
N PHE A 36 21.09 -12.88 -4.75
CA PHE A 36 20.43 -11.58 -4.58
C PHE A 36 19.03 -11.72 -3.97
N LEU A 37 18.23 -12.66 -4.48
CA LEU A 37 16.88 -12.91 -3.97
C LEU A 37 16.91 -13.50 -2.56
N ALA A 38 17.84 -14.42 -2.27
CA ALA A 38 18.03 -14.99 -0.94
C ALA A 38 18.38 -13.90 0.08
N LYS A 39 19.29 -12.99 -0.26
CA LYS A 39 19.64 -11.85 0.59
C LYS A 39 18.43 -10.94 0.84
N LYS A 40 17.64 -10.64 -0.18
CA LYS A 40 16.43 -9.81 -0.04
C LYS A 40 15.38 -10.47 0.86
N ILE A 41 15.19 -11.79 0.75
CA ILE A 41 14.30 -12.55 1.63
C ILE A 41 14.81 -12.49 3.08
N ILE A 42 16.12 -12.64 3.30
CA ILE A 42 16.73 -12.51 4.63
C ILE A 42 16.51 -11.09 5.17
N ASP A 43 16.72 -10.04 4.38
CA ASP A 43 16.50 -8.66 4.83
C ASP A 43 15.03 -8.42 5.22
N LEU A 44 14.08 -8.92 4.42
CA LEU A 44 12.63 -8.81 4.69
C LEU A 44 12.18 -9.63 5.91
N THR A 45 12.83 -10.76 6.19
CA THR A 45 12.53 -11.61 7.35
C THR A 45 13.29 -11.16 8.61
N SER A 46 14.43 -10.48 8.45
CA SER A 46 15.24 -9.90 9.52
C SER A 46 14.66 -8.59 10.03
N THR A 47 13.84 -7.90 9.24
CA THR A 47 12.91 -6.88 9.74
C THR A 47 11.80 -7.54 10.56
N LYS A 48 12.17 -8.04 11.74
CA LYS A 48 11.24 -8.29 12.83
C LYS A 48 10.41 -7.01 12.99
N PRO A 49 9.08 -7.06 13.09
CA PRO A 49 8.30 -5.89 13.48
C PRO A 49 8.99 -5.33 14.72
N GLN A 50 9.38 -4.05 14.69
CA GLN A 50 9.82 -3.40 15.92
C GLN A 50 8.62 -3.47 16.86
N GLU A 51 8.65 -4.42 17.79
CA GLU A 51 7.79 -4.33 18.96
C GLU A 51 8.08 -2.96 19.56
N PRO A 52 7.04 -2.13 19.78
CA PRO A 52 7.25 -0.83 20.38
C PRO A 52 7.96 -1.08 21.71
N SER A 53 9.20 -0.58 21.81
CA SER A 53 9.97 -0.63 23.04
C SER A 53 9.10 0.03 24.12
N ASN A 54 8.73 -0.75 25.13
CA ASN A 54 8.08 -0.28 26.35
C ASN A 54 9.07 0.61 27.13
N SER A 55 9.43 1.75 26.55
CA SER A 55 9.98 2.87 27.28
C SER A 55 8.79 3.56 27.93
N GLN A 56 8.71 3.43 29.26
CA GLN A 56 7.78 4.14 30.14
C GLN A 56 8.01 5.66 30.05
N ALA A 57 7.73 6.27 28.90
CA ALA A 57 7.47 7.69 28.82
C ALA A 57 5.96 7.82 28.99
N LYS A 58 5.52 8.36 30.13
CA LYS A 58 4.13 8.78 30.34
C LYS A 58 3.63 9.41 29.04
N PRO A 59 2.53 8.93 28.44
CA PRO A 59 2.02 9.55 27.24
C PRO A 59 1.74 11.00 27.62
N LYS A 60 2.45 11.94 27.01
CA LYS A 60 1.94 13.30 26.92
C LYS A 60 0.60 13.11 26.23
N GLN A 61 -0.49 13.22 27.00
CA GLN A 61 -1.81 13.41 26.45
C GLN A 61 -1.67 14.63 25.55
N TYR A 62 -1.44 14.38 24.26
CA TYR A 62 -1.84 15.31 23.24
C TYR A 62 -3.35 15.35 23.39
N VAL A 63 -3.81 16.30 24.19
CA VAL A 63 -5.17 16.80 24.12
C VAL A 63 -5.26 17.42 22.74
N ASN A 64 -5.49 16.56 21.76
CA ASN A 64 -6.06 16.97 20.51
C ASN A 64 -7.40 17.55 20.94
N LYS A 65 -7.45 18.88 21.08
CA LYS A 65 -8.68 19.65 20.93
C LYS A 65 -9.13 19.38 19.49
N ARG A 66 -9.64 18.17 19.25
CA ARG A 66 -10.56 17.95 18.16
C ARG A 66 -11.71 18.86 18.52
N ASP A 67 -11.79 19.98 17.81
CA ASP A 67 -13.06 20.65 17.62
C ASP A 67 -14.12 19.56 17.50
N LYS A 68 -15.19 19.74 18.28
CA LYS A 68 -16.29 18.80 18.45
C LYS A 68 -16.52 18.02 17.15
N PRO A 69 -16.71 16.69 17.19
CA PRO A 69 -17.13 15.96 16.00
C PRO A 69 -18.31 16.74 15.43
N ASP A 70 -18.11 17.25 14.22
CA ASP A 70 -19.11 18.00 13.50
C ASP A 70 -20.37 17.14 13.57
N ASP A 71 -21.40 17.63 14.25
CA ASP A 71 -22.66 16.91 14.52
C ASP A 71 -23.50 16.79 13.23
N ARG A 72 -22.80 16.84 12.08
CA ARG A 72 -23.34 16.63 10.76
C ARG A 72 -23.65 15.14 10.65
N PRO A 73 -24.93 14.78 10.46
CA PRO A 73 -25.31 13.39 10.29
C PRO A 73 -24.56 12.84 9.08
N LEU A 74 -23.87 11.72 9.29
CA LEU A 74 -23.17 11.00 8.24
C LEU A 74 -24.17 10.60 7.16
N SER A 75 -24.26 11.36 6.07
CA SER A 75 -25.16 11.07 4.96
C SER A 75 -24.39 10.60 3.73
N CYS A 76 -24.83 9.49 3.15
CA CYS A 76 -24.29 9.00 1.91
C CYS A 76 -24.67 9.95 0.76
N TYR A 77 -23.70 10.44 -0.01
CA TYR A 77 -23.98 11.34 -1.14
C TYR A 77 -24.85 10.70 -2.23
N ILE A 78 -24.81 9.35 -2.36
CA ILE A 78 -25.48 8.56 -3.39
C ILE A 78 -26.92 8.18 -3.00
N CYS A 79 -27.15 7.71 -1.77
CA CYS A 79 -28.47 7.24 -1.33
C CYS A 79 -29.12 8.09 -0.24
N LYS A 80 -28.43 9.15 0.24
CA LYS A 80 -28.84 10.05 1.33
C LYS A 80 -29.12 9.38 2.68
N ALA A 81 -28.90 8.06 2.79
CA ALA A 81 -29.06 7.32 4.03
C ALA A 81 -27.89 7.55 5.00
N SER A 82 -28.11 7.18 6.26
CA SER A 82 -27.14 7.35 7.36
C SER A 82 -26.03 6.31 7.30
N ASN A 83 -25.19 6.39 6.26
CA ASN A 83 -24.05 5.50 6.04
C ASN A 83 -22.95 6.21 5.24
N TYR A 84 -21.73 5.72 5.38
CA TYR A 84 -20.64 6.16 4.51
C TYR A 84 -20.90 5.77 3.06
N THR A 85 -20.47 6.61 2.11
CA THR A 85 -20.62 6.37 0.67
C THR A 85 -20.04 5.02 0.22
N PHE A 86 -18.88 4.63 0.73
CA PHE A 86 -18.26 3.34 0.37
C PHE A 86 -19.05 2.12 0.89
N LYS A 87 -19.98 2.32 1.82
CA LYS A 87 -20.94 1.30 2.30
C LYS A 87 -22.31 1.43 1.63
N CYS A 88 -22.46 2.27 0.61
CA CYS A 88 -23.74 2.47 -0.06
C CYS A 88 -24.15 1.21 -0.84
N PRO A 89 -25.32 0.60 -0.55
CA PRO A 89 -25.80 -0.58 -1.27
C PRO A 89 -25.96 -0.32 -2.77
N LYS A 90 -26.43 0.87 -3.15
CA LYS A 90 -26.56 1.26 -4.57
C LYS A 90 -25.22 1.30 -5.29
N LEU A 91 -24.15 1.73 -4.61
CA LEU A 91 -22.82 1.74 -5.19
C LEU A 91 -22.24 0.33 -5.26
N ILE A 92 -22.40 -0.48 -4.22
CA ILE A 92 -21.86 -1.84 -4.15
C ILE A 92 -22.53 -2.75 -5.19
N SER A 93 -23.86 -2.65 -5.33
CA SER A 93 -24.66 -3.47 -6.24
C SER A 93 -24.65 -3.00 -7.70
N ALA A 94 -24.18 -1.78 -7.99
CA ALA A 94 -24.10 -1.28 -9.36
C ALA A 94 -22.97 -1.96 -10.17
N LYS A 95 -23.18 -2.14 -11.46
CA LYS A 95 -22.14 -2.60 -12.40
C LYS A 95 -21.17 -1.46 -12.73
N ASP A 96 -19.94 -1.75 -13.14
CA ASP A 96 -18.90 -0.74 -13.43
C ASP A 96 -19.33 0.50 -14.25
N PRO A 97 -20.08 0.38 -15.37
CA PRO A 97 -20.51 1.57 -16.12
C PRO A 97 -21.52 2.42 -15.34
N GLU A 98 -22.29 1.82 -14.45
CA GLU A 98 -23.30 2.48 -13.62
C GLU A 98 -22.68 3.08 -12.35
N LYS A 99 -21.68 2.41 -11.76
CA LYS A 99 -20.86 2.95 -10.66
C LYS A 99 -20.22 4.28 -11.03
N LYS A 100 -19.61 4.36 -12.22
CA LYS A 100 -18.96 5.59 -12.70
C LYS A 100 -19.96 6.74 -12.80
N LYS A 101 -21.15 6.49 -13.37
CA LYS A 101 -22.23 7.48 -13.44
C LYS A 101 -22.72 7.93 -12.06
N LEU A 102 -22.81 7.01 -11.09
CA LEU A 102 -23.23 7.34 -9.72
C LEU A 102 -22.20 8.21 -8.98
N ILE A 103 -20.91 7.98 -9.20
CA ILE A 103 -19.82 8.77 -8.62
C ILE A 103 -19.79 10.17 -9.24
N GLU A 104 -19.83 10.26 -10.59
CA GLU A 104 -19.86 11.53 -11.32
C GLU A 104 -21.09 12.38 -10.94
N ALA A 105 -22.27 11.78 -10.84
CA ALA A 105 -23.50 12.47 -10.43
C ALA A 105 -23.46 12.94 -8.97
N SER A 106 -22.69 12.25 -8.11
CA SER A 106 -22.57 12.58 -6.69
C SER A 106 -21.45 13.57 -6.38
N LYS A 107 -20.71 14.04 -7.41
CA LYS A 107 -19.53 14.92 -7.29
C LYS A 107 -18.46 14.38 -6.34
N LEU A 108 -18.26 13.06 -6.37
CA LEU A 108 -17.26 12.33 -5.58
C LEU A 108 -16.01 12.03 -6.39
#